data_AF-A0A1W9ZNJ9-F1
#
_entry.id   AF-A0A1W9ZNJ9-F1
#
_cell.length_a   1.000
_cell.length_b   1.000
_cell.length_c   1.000
_cell.angle_alpha   90.00
_cell.angle_beta   90.00
_cell.angle_gamma   90.00
#
_symmetry.space_group_name_H-M   'P 1'
#
loop_
_entity.id
_entity.type
_entity.pdbx_description
1 polymer ?
#
loop_
_entity_poly.entity_id
_entity_poly.type
_entity_poly.pdbx_seq_one_letter_code
_entity_poly.pdbx_strand_id
1 'polypeptide(L)'
;MELPVTSDDGGFPVVVALEDERYSVLLGRLRAVGGFANLFVKGVDGRVRTASVIGERCAIPKPDDKMLGPDDSPGADATVGMFFDYLELHPNGVTVSAAVGHAACARDAKTVEFATA
;
A
#
# COMPACT_ATOMS: atom_id res chain seq x y z
N MET A 1 18.58 0.91 -0.49
CA MET A 1 17.15 1.27 -0.55
C MET A 1 16.74 1.68 0.85
N GLU A 2 16.18 2.87 1.02
CA GLU A 2 15.67 3.33 2.31
C GLU A 2 14.21 2.88 2.47
N LEU A 3 13.81 2.54 3.70
CA LEU A 3 12.43 2.21 4.07
C LEU A 3 11.76 3.47 4.65
N PRO A 4 11.00 4.23 3.85
CA PRO A 4 10.49 5.55 4.26
C PRO A 4 9.43 5.51 5.35
N VAL A 5 8.76 4.38 5.56
CA VAL A 5 7.70 4.25 6.55
C VAL A 5 8.26 3.75 7.87
N THR A 6 8.06 4.55 8.91
CA THR A 6 8.34 4.21 10.31
C THR A 6 7.01 4.12 11.07
N SER A 7 6.84 3.09 11.90
CA SER A 7 5.69 2.95 12.80
C SER A 7 5.86 3.80 14.08
N ASP A 8 4.78 3.93 14.85
CA ASP A 8 4.76 4.73 16.09
C ASP A 8 5.74 4.22 17.17
N ASP A 9 6.16 2.96 17.10
CA ASP A 9 7.17 2.35 17.98
C ASP A 9 8.61 2.50 17.48
N GLY A 10 8.83 3.20 16.35
CA GLY A 10 10.13 3.38 15.72
C GLY A 10 10.58 2.23 14.82
N GLY A 11 9.74 1.21 14.60
CA GLY A 11 9.99 0.12 13.67
C GLY A 11 9.81 0.52 12.20
N PHE A 12 10.31 -0.32 11.28
CA PHE A 12 10.16 -0.14 9.83
C PHE A 12 9.37 -1.32 9.25
N PRO A 13 8.03 -1.36 9.42
CA PRO A 13 7.22 -2.50 9.00
C PRO A 13 7.37 -2.72 7.49
N VAL A 14 7.59 -3.99 7.11
CA VAL A 14 7.67 -4.42 5.72
C VAL A 14 6.56 -5.42 5.47
N VAL A 15 5.74 -5.14 4.46
CA VAL A 15 4.74 -6.09 3.96
C VAL A 15 5.11 -6.48 2.55
N VAL A 16 5.11 -7.78 2.30
CA VAL A 16 5.35 -8.37 0.98
C VAL A 16 4.09 -9.06 0.47
N ALA A 17 3.90 -8.98 -0.83
CA ALA A 17 2.73 -9.48 -1.54
C ALA A 17 3.09 -9.94 -2.95
N LEU A 18 2.27 -10.83 -3.51
CA LEU A 18 2.29 -11.15 -4.94
C LEU A 18 1.22 -10.36 -5.65
N GLU A 19 1.46 -9.98 -6.89
CA GLU A 19 0.53 -9.18 -7.68
C GLU A 19 -0.84 -9.85 -7.88
N ASP A 20 -0.85 -11.18 -8.02
CA ASP A 20 -2.03 -12.00 -8.26
C ASP A 20 -2.81 -12.35 -6.98
N GLU A 21 -2.27 -12.02 -5.80
CA GLU A 21 -2.98 -12.24 -4.55
C GLU A 21 -4.16 -11.27 -4.39
N ARG A 22 -5.17 -11.68 -3.61
CA ARG A 22 -6.35 -10.84 -3.36
C ARG A 22 -5.98 -9.62 -2.53
N TYR A 23 -6.48 -8.45 -2.92
CA TYR A 23 -6.31 -7.20 -2.18
C TYR A 23 -6.78 -7.31 -0.71
N SER A 24 -7.83 -8.09 -0.46
CA SER A 24 -8.34 -8.35 0.90
C SER A 24 -7.31 -9.04 1.82
N VAL A 25 -6.44 -9.89 1.26
CA VAL A 25 -5.34 -10.55 1.98
C VAL A 25 -4.27 -9.53 2.36
N LEU A 26 -3.88 -8.66 1.42
CA LEU A 26 -2.97 -7.56 1.69
C LEU A 26 -3.50 -6.64 2.81
N LEU A 27 -4.77 -6.24 2.76
CA LEU A 27 -5.38 -5.44 3.82
C LEU A 27 -5.32 -6.11 5.20
N GLY A 28 -5.49 -7.44 5.24
CA GLY A 28 -5.32 -8.22 6.47
C GLY A 28 -3.89 -8.12 7.03
N ARG A 29 -2.88 -8.21 6.16
CA ARG A 29 -1.46 -8.09 6.56
C ARG A 29 -1.11 -6.68 7.00
N LEU A 30 -1.60 -5.65 6.30
CA LEU A 30 -1.40 -4.26 6.70
C LEU A 30 -1.99 -4.00 8.09
N ARG A 31 -3.21 -4.49 8.38
CA ARG A 31 -3.82 -4.39 9.72
C ARG A 31 -2.99 -5.08 10.80
N ALA A 32 -2.39 -6.23 10.49
CA ALA A 32 -1.57 -6.97 11.44
C ALA A 32 -0.29 -6.23 11.87
N VAL A 33 0.19 -5.27 11.05
CA VAL A 33 1.35 -4.42 11.37
C VAL A 33 0.96 -3.00 11.81
N GLY A 34 -0.31 -2.79 12.20
CA GLY A 34 -0.81 -1.49 12.67
C GLY A 34 -1.23 -0.53 11.56
N GLY A 35 -1.27 -0.98 10.30
CA GLY A 35 -1.74 -0.20 9.16
C GLY A 35 -0.72 0.76 8.56
N PHE A 36 0.55 0.63 8.95
CA PHE A 36 1.68 1.32 8.35
C PHE A 36 2.65 0.29 7.76
N ALA A 37 3.14 0.51 6.54
CA ALA A 37 4.08 -0.42 5.93
C ALA A 37 4.86 0.19 4.77
N ASN A 38 6.09 -0.29 4.63
CA ASN A 38 6.82 -0.30 3.37
C ASN A 38 6.35 -1.53 2.59
N LEU A 39 5.53 -1.32 1.57
CA LEU A 39 4.93 -2.39 0.78
C LEU A 39 5.82 -2.75 -0.40
N PHE A 40 6.02 -4.05 -0.62
CA PHE A 40 6.72 -4.60 -1.77
C PHE A 40 5.84 -5.66 -2.44
N VAL A 41 5.65 -5.52 -3.74
CA VAL A 41 4.83 -6.43 -4.53
C VAL A 41 5.65 -7.01 -5.65
N LYS A 42 5.74 -8.34 -5.71
CA LYS A 42 6.35 -9.03 -6.83
C LYS A 42 5.31 -9.21 -7.94
N GLY A 43 5.61 -8.65 -9.11
CA GLY A 43 4.85 -8.82 -10.34
C GLY A 43 5.05 -10.19 -10.97
N VAL A 44 4.09 -10.59 -11.81
CA VAL A 44 4.17 -11.85 -12.58
C VAL A 44 5.32 -11.86 -13.59
N ASP A 45 5.75 -10.68 -14.05
CA ASP A 45 6.90 -10.46 -14.91
C ASP A 45 8.25 -10.51 -14.16
N GLY A 46 8.21 -10.73 -12.84
CA GLY A 46 9.38 -10.79 -11.98
C GLY A 46 9.85 -9.43 -11.48
N ARG A 47 9.24 -8.31 -11.91
CA ARG A 47 9.56 -6.98 -11.38
C ARG A 47 9.02 -6.82 -9.97
N VAL A 48 9.61 -5.92 -9.19
CA VAL A 48 9.11 -5.58 -7.86
C VAL A 48 8.64 -4.14 -7.87
N ARG A 49 7.42 -3.91 -7.40
CA ARG A 49 6.87 -2.58 -7.14
C ARG A 49 6.87 -2.30 -5.66
N THR A 50 6.94 -1.03 -5.28
CA THR A 50 6.88 -0.59 -3.90
C THR A 50 5.93 0.58 -3.73
N ALA A 51 5.30 0.67 -2.55
CA ALA A 51 4.47 1.79 -2.14
C ALA A 51 4.63 2.02 -0.63
N SER A 52 4.36 3.24 -0.20
CA SER A 52 4.29 3.61 1.21
C SER A 52 2.85 3.56 1.68
N VAL A 53 2.60 2.89 2.81
CA VAL A 53 1.32 2.98 3.52
C VAL A 53 1.56 3.73 4.82
N ILE A 54 1.03 4.96 4.91
CA ILE A 54 1.23 5.87 6.04
C ILE A 54 -0.10 6.25 6.66
N GLY A 55 -0.11 6.82 7.87
CA GLY A 55 -1.33 7.41 8.42
C GLY A 55 -1.81 8.56 7.55
N GLU A 56 -3.13 8.68 7.31
CA GLU A 56 -3.67 9.75 6.45
C GLU A 56 -3.29 11.14 6.96
N ARG A 57 -3.28 11.35 8.28
CA ARG A 57 -2.82 12.60 8.93
C ARG A 57 -1.36 12.96 8.64
N CYS A 58 -0.54 11.99 8.22
CA CYS A 58 0.86 12.18 7.84
C CYS A 58 1.01 12.44 6.33
N ALA A 59 -0.03 12.19 5.54
CA ALA A 59 -0.08 12.66 4.16
C ALA A 59 -0.39 14.17 4.18
N ILE A 60 0.65 14.99 3.99
CA ILE A 60 0.50 16.46 3.88
C ILE A 60 -0.53 16.84 2.79
N PRO A 61 -0.45 16.29 1.56
CA PRO A 61 -1.53 16.46 0.60
C PRO A 61 -2.71 15.55 0.94
N LYS A 62 -3.92 16.03 0.64
CA LYS A 62 -5.13 15.22 0.71
C LYS A 62 -5.04 14.07 -0.31
N PRO A 63 -5.41 12.82 0.05
CA PRO A 63 -5.51 11.72 -0.90
C PRO A 63 -6.45 12.05 -2.07
N ASP A 64 -6.12 11.57 -3.26
CA ASP A 64 -6.89 11.82 -4.48
C ASP A 64 -8.22 11.04 -4.47
N ASP A 65 -8.22 9.86 -3.85
CA ASP A 65 -9.41 9.03 -3.69
C ASP A 65 -9.41 8.24 -2.37
N LYS A 66 -10.52 7.57 -2.08
CA LYS A 66 -10.73 6.70 -0.93
C LYS A 66 -11.34 5.37 -1.38
N MET A 67 -10.82 4.29 -0.83
CA MET A 67 -11.37 2.94 -0.96
C MET A 67 -11.99 2.52 0.38
N LEU A 68 -12.95 3.32 0.86
CA LEU A 68 -13.56 3.18 2.17
C LEU A 68 -15.07 3.02 2.06
N GLY A 69 -15.60 1.97 2.68
CA GLY A 69 -17.05 1.74 2.75
C GLY A 69 -17.58 0.88 1.61
N PRO A 70 -18.86 0.48 1.65
CA PRO A 70 -19.40 -0.58 0.81
C PRO A 70 -19.44 -0.25 -0.69
N ASP A 71 -19.63 1.03 -1.05
CA ASP A 71 -19.74 1.46 -2.45
C ASP A 71 -18.38 1.76 -3.10
N ASP A 72 -17.39 2.16 -2.29
CA ASP A 72 -16.04 2.53 -2.74
C ASP A 72 -15.01 1.39 -2.52
N SER A 73 -15.43 0.25 -1.94
CA SER A 73 -14.55 -0.89 -1.68
C SER A 73 -14.20 -1.62 -2.98
N PRO A 74 -12.94 -2.04 -3.17
CA PRO A 74 -12.58 -2.92 -4.26
C PRO A 74 -13.42 -4.20 -4.24
N GLY A 75 -13.81 -4.67 -5.42
CA GLY A 75 -14.55 -5.91 -5.57
C GLY A 75 -13.83 -7.11 -4.94
N ALA A 76 -14.58 -8.15 -4.56
CA ALA A 76 -14.02 -9.33 -3.88
C ALA A 76 -12.87 -10.00 -4.64
N ASP A 77 -12.86 -9.86 -5.97
CA ASP A 77 -11.85 -10.42 -6.84
C ASP A 77 -10.66 -9.50 -7.14
N ALA A 78 -10.67 -8.26 -6.64
CA ALA A 78 -9.59 -7.30 -6.87
C ALA A 78 -8.24 -7.85 -6.37
N THR A 79 -7.22 -7.70 -7.20
CA THR A 79 -5.87 -8.17 -6.89
C THR A 79 -4.99 -7.03 -6.38
N VAL A 80 -3.87 -7.38 -5.76
CA VAL A 80 -2.86 -6.39 -5.35
C VAL A 80 -2.28 -5.64 -6.55
N GLY A 81 -2.14 -6.29 -7.71
CA GLY A 81 -1.70 -5.64 -8.93
C GLY A 81 -2.62 -4.54 -9.40
N MET A 82 -3.93 -4.81 -9.48
CA MET A 82 -4.93 -3.81 -9.84
C MET A 82 -4.89 -2.61 -8.89
N PHE A 83 -4.64 -2.85 -7.60
CA PHE A 83 -4.49 -1.78 -6.63
C PHE A 83 -3.24 -0.92 -6.89
N PHE A 84 -2.10 -1.54 -7.26
CA PHE A 84 -0.89 -0.79 -7.63
C PHE A 84 -1.07 0.00 -8.92
N ASP A 85 -1.69 -0.58 -9.95
CA ASP A 85 -2.02 0.13 -11.19
C ASP A 85 -2.91 1.34 -10.89
N TYR A 86 -3.86 1.18 -9.97
CA TYR A 86 -4.71 2.26 -9.52
C TYR A 86 -3.92 3.32 -8.74
N LEU A 87 -3.00 2.96 -7.85
CA LEU A 87 -2.13 3.92 -7.14
C LEU A 87 -1.27 4.76 -8.09
N GLU A 88 -0.79 4.19 -9.19
CA GLU A 88 0.00 4.93 -10.19
C GLU A 88 -0.80 6.05 -10.89
N LEU A 89 -2.14 5.94 -10.89
CA LEU A 89 -3.05 6.98 -11.41
C LEU A 89 -3.36 8.08 -10.38
N HIS A 90 -2.99 7.91 -9.11
CA HIS A 90 -3.36 8.79 -7.99
C HIS A 90 -2.09 9.31 -7.27
N PRO A 91 -1.45 10.38 -7.80
CA PRO A 91 -0.16 10.87 -7.30
C PRO A 91 -0.17 11.34 -5.83
N ASN A 92 -1.31 11.75 -5.27
CA ASN A 92 -1.42 12.08 -3.85
C ASN A 92 -1.83 10.89 -2.97
N GLY A 93 -2.05 9.73 -3.59
CA GLY A 93 -2.37 8.47 -2.92
C GLY A 93 -3.87 8.23 -2.73
N VAL A 94 -4.16 7.08 -2.16
CA VAL A 94 -5.51 6.55 -1.96
C VAL A 94 -5.69 6.16 -0.51
N THR A 95 -6.79 6.61 0.09
CA THR A 95 -7.15 6.20 1.45
C THR A 95 -7.63 4.75 1.48
N VAL A 96 -7.08 3.94 2.38
CA VAL A 96 -7.38 2.51 2.53
C VAL A 96 -7.72 2.13 3.97
N SER A 97 -8.57 1.11 4.13
CA SER A 97 -8.96 0.56 5.45
C SER A 97 -7.93 -0.45 5.98
N ALA A 98 -6.69 0.03 6.12
CA ALA A 98 -5.54 -0.77 6.53
C ALA A 98 -5.27 -0.75 8.04
N ALA A 99 -5.93 0.12 8.82
CA ALA A 99 -5.77 0.21 10.26
C ALA A 99 -7.12 0.22 10.99
N VAL A 100 -7.12 -0.26 12.23
CA VAL A 100 -8.31 -0.22 13.09
C VAL A 100 -8.34 1.13 13.82
N GLY A 101 -9.37 1.93 13.57
CA GLY A 101 -9.58 3.20 14.27
C GLY A 101 -8.95 4.44 13.62
N HIS A 102 -8.21 4.29 12.51
CA HIS A 102 -7.76 5.42 11.69
C HIS A 102 -7.64 5.03 10.21
N ALA A 103 -7.72 6.05 9.34
CA ALA A 103 -7.46 5.89 7.92
C ALA A 103 -5.95 5.85 7.63
N ALA A 104 -5.56 5.06 6.64
CA ALA A 104 -4.21 5.04 6.10
C ALA A 104 -4.24 5.51 4.64
N CYS A 105 -3.16 6.13 4.18
CA CYS A 105 -2.96 6.54 2.79
C CYS A 105 -1.85 5.68 2.18
N ALA A 106 -2.19 4.96 1.12
CA ALA A 106 -1.23 4.26 0.28
C ALA A 106 -0.81 5.19 -0.87
N ARG A 107 0.50 5.31 -1.11
CA ARG A 107 1.06 6.31 -2.04
C ARG A 107 2.47 5.96 -2.51
N ASP A 108 2.98 6.81 -3.40
CA ASP A 108 4.36 6.76 -3.91
C ASP A 108 4.69 5.42 -4.60
N ALA A 109 3.71 4.85 -5.32
CA ALA A 109 3.87 3.62 -6.07
C ALA A 109 4.95 3.78 -7.15
N LYS A 110 5.90 2.85 -7.20
CA LYS A 110 6.97 2.83 -8.21
C LYS A 110 7.58 1.45 -8.37
N THR A 111 8.26 1.23 -9.50
CA THR A 111 9.10 0.04 -9.71
C THR A 111 10.41 0.18 -8.93
N VAL A 112 10.88 -0.92 -8.34
CA VAL A 112 12.16 -1.03 -7.63
C VAL A 112 13.26 -1.32 -8.63
N GLU A 113 14.25 -0.43 -8.69
CA GLU A 113 15.50 -0.65 -9.40
C GLU A 113 16.50 -1.36 -8.47
N PHE A 114 16.87 -2.58 -8.81
CA PHE A 114 17.88 -3.32 -8.05
C PHE A 114 19.28 -2.84 -8.44
N ALA A 115 20.16 -2.68 -7.44
CA ALA A 115 21.57 -2.48 -7.73
C ALA A 115 22.09 -3.68 -8.53
N THR A 116 22.75 -3.40 -9.65
CA THR A 116 23.53 -4.41 -10.37
C THR A 116 24.63 -4.94 -9.45
N ALA A 117 24.67 -6.26 -9.28
CA ALA A 117 25.66 -6.97 -8.47
C ALA A 117 27.08 -6.81 -9.02
#